data_AF-A0A1E5UWF6-F1
#
_entry.id   AF-A0A1E5UWF6-F1
#
_cell.length_a   1.000
_cell.length_b   1.000
_cell.length_c   1.000
_cell.angle_alpha   90.00
_cell.angle_beta   90.00
_cell.angle_gamma   90.00
#
_symmetry.space_group_name_H-M   'P 1'
#
loop_
_entity.id
_entity.type
_entity.pdbx_description
1 polymer ?
#
loop_
_entity_poly.entity_id
_entity_poly.type
_entity_poly.pdbx_seq_one_letter_code
_entity_poly.pdbx_strand_id
1 'polypeptide(L)'
;MPPVVDSMAKVVEVKVCRISKLRETHCGNKEGDLRSAVFTVASLDWTITVDPDEEGYVGVYVELLTKGAMAWAYVRIGLVD
;
A
#
# COMPACT_ATOMS: atom_id res chain seq x y z
N MET A 1 10.93 -11.77 30.01
CA MET A 1 9.74 -11.89 29.14
C MET A 1 9.43 -10.48 28.65
N PRO A 2 9.61 -10.16 27.36
CA PRO A 2 9.31 -8.81 26.88
C PRO A 2 7.80 -8.58 27.01
N PRO A 3 7.35 -7.32 27.23
CA PRO A 3 5.93 -7.01 27.28
C PRO A 3 5.29 -7.37 25.94
N VAL A 4 4.18 -8.10 26.00
CA VAL A 4 3.28 -8.27 24.86
C VAL A 4 2.63 -6.90 24.67
N VAL A 5 3.25 -6.06 23.85
CA VAL A 5 2.60 -4.85 23.37
C VAL A 5 1.46 -5.35 22.50
N ASP A 6 0.23 -5.09 22.93
CA ASP A 6 -0.97 -5.40 22.18
C ASP A 6 -0.89 -4.61 20.86
N SER A 7 -0.36 -5.26 19.83
CA SER A 7 -0.12 -4.66 18.52
C SER A 7 -1.48 -4.47 17.89
N MET A 8 -2.03 -3.25 17.99
CA MET A 8 -3.24 -2.88 17.28
C MET A 8 -3.01 -3.05 15.78
N ALA A 9 -3.57 -4.12 15.21
CA ALA A 9 -3.61 -4.31 13.77
C ALA A 9 -4.40 -3.17 13.14
N LYS A 10 -3.77 -2.42 12.23
CA LYS A 10 -4.44 -1.36 11.47
C LYS A 10 -4.90 -1.92 10.13
N VAL A 11 -6.20 -1.91 9.91
CA VAL A 11 -6.78 -2.20 8.60
C VAL A 11 -6.86 -0.91 7.80
N VAL A 12 -6.35 -0.93 6.58
CA VAL A 12 -6.40 0.18 5.64
C VAL A 12 -7.06 -0.31 4.37
N GLU A 13 -8.18 0.32 4.01
CA GLU A 13 -8.90 0.03 2.78
C GLU A 13 -8.52 1.07 1.72
N VAL A 14 -8.03 0.59 0.57
CA VAL A 14 -7.70 1.45 -0.57
C VAL A 14 -8.72 1.19 -1.66
N LYS A 15 -9.58 2.17 -1.91
CA LYS A 15 -10.57 2.08 -2.98
C LYS A 15 -10.00 2.63 -4.28
N VAL A 16 -9.74 1.73 -5.23
CA VAL A 16 -9.33 2.11 -6.59
C VAL A 16 -10.56 2.27 -7.48
N CYS A 17 -10.94 3.51 -7.75
CA CYS A 17 -12.01 3.82 -8.69
C CYS A 17 -11.46 3.86 -10.13
N ARG A 18 -12.19 3.27 -11.09
CA ARG A 18 -11.88 3.35 -12.54
C ARG A 18 -10.56 2.64 -12.95
N ILE A 19 -10.31 1.45 -12.40
CA ILE A 19 -9.09 0.67 -12.68
C ILE A 19 -8.82 0.46 -14.19
N SER A 20 -9.87 0.35 -15.01
CA SER A 20 -9.76 0.25 -16.48
C SER A 20 -9.14 1.48 -17.13
N LYS A 21 -9.53 2.69 -16.72
CA LYS A 21 -8.94 3.95 -17.23
C LYS A 21 -7.51 4.17 -16.73
N LEU A 22 -7.21 3.66 -15.54
CA LEU A 22 -5.86 3.70 -14.99
C LEU A 22 -4.89 2.86 -15.80
N ARG A 23 -5.29 1.64 -16.19
CA ARG A 23 -4.49 0.80 -17.09
C ARG A 23 -4.19 1.50 -18.42
N GLU A 24 -5.20 2.12 -19.03
CA GLU A 24 -5.03 2.88 -20.28
C GLU A 24 -4.05 4.06 -20.14
N THR A 25 -4.00 4.70 -18.97
CA THR A 25 -3.11 5.84 -18.70
C THR A 25 -1.68 5.38 -18.39
N HIS A 26 -1.54 4.25 -17.67
CA HIS A 26 -0.25 3.64 -17.30
C HIS A 26 0.49 3.05 -18.50
N CYS A 27 -0.22 2.39 -19.43
CA CYS A 27 0.35 1.87 -20.70
C CYS A 27 0.95 2.95 -21.64
N GLY A 28 0.92 4.23 -21.25
CA GLY A 28 1.47 5.34 -22.04
C GLY A 28 2.36 6.31 -21.25
N ASN A 29 2.38 6.26 -19.92
CA ASN A 29 3.16 7.19 -19.09
C ASN A 29 3.49 6.58 -17.72
N LYS A 30 4.77 6.59 -17.32
CA LYS A 30 5.29 6.07 -16.04
C LYS A 30 4.90 6.88 -14.78
N GLU A 31 3.80 7.66 -14.83
CA GLU A 31 3.41 8.61 -13.77
C GLU A 31 2.13 8.24 -12.99
N GLY A 32 1.42 7.17 -13.32
CA GLY A 32 0.08 6.89 -12.77
C GLY A 32 -0.01 6.01 -11.50
N ASP A 33 1.04 5.88 -10.69
CA ASP A 33 1.01 5.01 -9.51
C ASP A 33 -0.02 5.55 -8.52
N LEU A 34 -0.96 4.70 -8.10
CA LEU A 34 -1.98 5.10 -7.12
C LEU A 34 -1.46 4.92 -5.72
N ARG A 35 -1.34 6.02 -4.99
CA ARG A 35 -0.96 6.00 -3.58
C ARG A 35 -2.16 6.22 -2.67
N SER A 36 -2.24 5.43 -1.61
CA SER A 36 -3.19 5.66 -0.53
C SER A 36 -2.84 6.94 0.24
N ALA A 37 -3.77 7.39 1.09
CA ALA A 37 -3.42 8.30 2.15
C ALA A 37 -2.34 7.67 3.06
N VAL A 38 -1.49 8.50 3.63
CA VAL A 38 -0.50 8.07 4.61
C VAL A 38 -1.22 7.63 5.89
N PHE A 39 -0.78 6.52 6.47
CA PHE A 39 -1.31 6.02 7.72
C PHE A 39 -0.19 5.63 8.69
N THR A 40 -0.40 5.94 9.97
CA THR A 40 0.59 5.65 11.00
C THR A 40 0.28 4.32 11.70
N VAL A 41 1.29 3.47 11.87
CA VAL A 41 1.28 2.20 12.65
C VAL A 41 2.59 2.12 13.43
N ALA A 42 2.51 1.79 14.72
CA ALA A 42 3.68 1.74 15.61
C ALA A 42 4.54 3.03 15.56
N SER A 43 3.88 4.19 15.45
CA SER A 43 4.51 5.51 15.31
C SER A 43 5.38 5.70 14.06
N LEU A 44 5.19 4.84 13.06
CA LEU A 44 5.83 4.92 11.75
C LEU A 44 4.77 5.21 10.70
N ASP A 45 5.14 6.01 9.71
CA ASP A 45 4.28 6.41 8.61
C ASP A 45 4.45 5.47 7.42
N TRP A 46 3.33 5.01 6.90
CA TRP A 46 3.25 4.05 5.81
C TRP A 46 2.29 4.53 4.72
N THR A 47 2.44 3.99 3.52
CA THR A 47 1.45 4.12 2.44
C THR A 47 1.33 2.83 1.65
N ILE A 48 0.23 2.66 0.92
CA ILE A 48 0.03 1.58 -0.04
C ILE A 48 0.11 2.18 -1.44
N THR A 49 0.96 1.60 -2.29
CA THR A 49 1.06 1.94 -3.71
C THR A 49 0.48 0.82 -4.54
N VAL A 50 -0.40 1.16 -5.47
CA VAL A 50 -1.00 0.24 -6.43
C VAL A 50 -0.50 0.62 -7.83
N ASP A 51 0.14 -0.34 -8.48
CA ASP A 51 0.79 -0.18 -9.78
C ASP A 51 0.18 -1.20 -10.78
N PRO A 52 -0.75 -0.77 -11.64
CA PRO A 52 -1.34 -1.64 -12.65
C PRO A 52 -0.43 -1.80 -13.87
N ASP A 53 0.05 -3.02 -14.12
CA ASP A 53 0.99 -3.31 -15.21
C ASP A 53 0.28 -3.53 -16.57
N GLU A 54 1.02 -3.31 -17.66
CA GLU A 54 0.61 -3.49 -19.05
C GLU A 54 0.24 -4.95 -19.33
N GLU A 55 0.90 -5.90 -18.67
CA GLU A 55 0.63 -7.34 -18.81
C GLU A 55 -0.69 -7.79 -18.13
N GLY A 56 -1.39 -6.88 -17.46
CA GLY A 56 -2.67 -7.16 -16.81
C GLY A 56 -2.55 -7.64 -15.36
N TYR A 57 -1.36 -7.51 -14.77
CA TYR A 57 -1.15 -7.67 -13.34
C TYR A 57 -1.40 -6.36 -12.58
N VAL A 58 -1.56 -6.46 -11.26
CA VAL A 58 -1.61 -5.32 -10.36
C VAL A 58 -0.61 -5.55 -9.24
N GLY A 59 0.45 -4.73 -9.21
CA GLY A 59 1.37 -4.66 -8.09
C GLY A 59 0.74 -3.91 -6.93
N VAL A 60 0.90 -4.43 -5.71
CA VAL A 60 0.50 -3.74 -4.48
C VAL A 60 1.71 -3.74 -3.54
N TYR A 61 2.19 -2.54 -3.23
CA TYR A 61 3.36 -2.32 -2.39
C TYR A 61 2.95 -1.64 -1.10
N VAL A 62 3.52 -2.07 0.02
CA VAL A 62 3.44 -1.34 1.29
C VAL A 62 4.79 -0.64 1.50
N GLU A 63 4.76 0.69 1.55
CA GLU A 63 5.96 1.52 1.66
C GLU A 63 6.07 2.10 3.08
N LEU A 64 7.26 1.97 3.69
CA LEU A 64 7.63 2.66 4.93
C LEU A 64 8.22 4.04 4.58
N LEU A 65 7.53 5.10 4.98
CA LEU A 65 7.92 6.48 4.67
C LEU A 65 8.82 7.12 5.73
N THR A 66 8.77 6.63 6.96
CA THR A 66 9.63 7.14 8.05
C THR A 66 11.11 6.83 7.76
N LYS A 67 11.87 7.89 7.44
CA LYS A 67 13.28 7.77 7.08
C LYS A 67 14.12 7.23 8.24
N GLY A 68 15.05 6.32 7.92
CA GLY A 68 15.99 5.76 8.88
C GLY A 68 15.39 4.78 9.89
N ALA A 69 14.09 4.46 9.77
CA ALA A 69 13.45 3.45 10.60
C ALA A 69 13.76 2.03 10.08
N MET A 70 14.09 1.12 10.99
CA MET A 70 14.05 -0.32 10.74
C MET A 70 12.84 -0.88 11.46
N ALA A 71 11.91 -1.45 10.69
CA ALA A 71 10.66 -1.98 11.21
C ALA A 71 10.39 -3.37 10.67
N TRP A 72 9.76 -4.20 11.49
CA TRP A 72 9.15 -5.44 11.06
C TRP A 72 7.63 -5.29 11.14
N ALA A 73 6.93 -5.65 10.07
CA ALA A 73 5.48 -5.59 10.01
C ALA A 73 4.93 -6.88 9.40
N TYR A 74 3.89 -7.43 10.02
CA TYR A 74 3.08 -8.46 9.38
C TYR A 74 2.02 -7.78 8.52
N VAL A 75 2.01 -8.09 7.24
CA VAL A 75 1.10 -7.48 6.26
C VAL A 75 0.23 -8.57 5.64
N ARG A 76 -1.09 -8.33 5.62
CA ARG A 76 -2.06 -9.13 4.87
C ARG A 76 -2.73 -8.22 3.86
N ILE A 77 -2.62 -8.56 2.58
CA ILE A 77 -3.28 -7.86 1.47
C ILE A 77 -4.40 -8.75 0.95
N GLY A 78 -5.57 -8.18 0.71
CA GLY A 78 -6.71 -8.87 0.12
C GLY A 78 -7.44 -7.94 -0.85
N LEU A 79 -7.90 -8.50 -1.96
CA LEU A 79 -8.85 -7.84 -2.85
C LEU A 79 -10.26 -8.21 -2.41
N VAL A 80 -11.17 -7.24 -2.44
CA VAL A 80 -12.57 -7.39 -2.02
C VAL A 80 -13.46 -7.16 -3.24
N ASP A 81 -14.52 -7.95 -3.38
CA ASP A 81 -15.57 -7.85 -4.41
C ASP A 81 -16.61 -6.77 -4.05
#